data_AF-A0A8S9ZN89-F1
#
_entry.id   AF-A0A8S9ZN89-F1
#
_cell.length_a   1.000
_cell.length_b   1.000
_cell.length_c   1.000
_cell.angle_alpha   90.00
_cell.angle_beta   90.00
_cell.angle_gamma   90.00
#
_symmetry.space_group_name_H-M   'P 1'
#
loop_
_entity.id
_entity.type
_entity.pdbx_description
1 polymer ?
#
loop_
_entity_poly.entity_id
_entity_poly.type
_entity_poly.pdbx_seq_one_letter_code
_entity_poly.pdbx_strand_id
1 'polypeptide(L)'
;MASVYSNNFKNSLINLAGDFYTFDGVHPGRDGEREAAPTRIGQIKFLITLILENIEGIKQHVDNKFMIKSNEVLKTGFCELEDDSNNLWVACKGGLFKFDDSSTKKLVFSMKNDFPKKIAAYPQILLYKSKLIYVTGDSELIQFRILDQSGNIEHSSFIEGKVQSLAITKQGDLFMTKQMKPSEQTQTDSSGGMDESIIWRSHIDFPSAWDEFSSSFDECFQCLCLLDDETLAVSVASIPVNIYSKFSGTSICDDWIESIKLNGSRWTPEE
;
A
#
# COMPACT_ATOMS: atom_id res chain seq x y z
N MET A 1 13.21 -7.37 -13.97
CA MET A 1 12.50 -6.09 -14.23
C MET A 1 10.99 -6.23 -14.15
N ALA A 2 10.33 -7.17 -14.84
CA ALA A 2 8.92 -7.52 -14.55
C ALA A 2 8.68 -7.96 -13.09
N SER A 3 9.72 -8.53 -12.44
CA SER A 3 9.69 -8.93 -11.02
C SER A 3 9.53 -7.76 -10.03
N VAL A 4 10.04 -6.57 -10.35
CA VAL A 4 9.98 -5.40 -9.45
C VAL A 4 8.57 -4.83 -9.39
N TYR A 5 7.88 -4.77 -10.54
CA TYR A 5 6.47 -4.37 -10.62
C TYR A 5 5.54 -5.36 -9.88
N SER A 6 5.82 -6.66 -10.02
CA SER A 6 5.03 -7.73 -9.38
C SER A 6 5.14 -7.73 -7.85
N ASN A 7 6.33 -7.49 -7.29
CA ASN A 7 6.55 -7.57 -5.83
C ASN A 7 5.89 -6.42 -5.08
N ASN A 8 5.95 -5.19 -5.61
CA ASN A 8 5.30 -4.03 -5.00
C ASN A 8 3.78 -4.22 -4.93
N PHE A 9 3.17 -4.73 -6.01
CA PHE A 9 1.73 -4.95 -6.03
C PHE A 9 1.28 -6.15 -5.18
N LYS A 10 2.06 -7.25 -5.19
CA LYS A 10 1.81 -8.39 -4.30
C LYS A 10 1.85 -7.99 -2.82
N ASN A 11 2.82 -7.18 -2.42
CA ASN A 11 2.92 -6.69 -1.04
C ASN A 11 1.75 -5.75 -0.70
N SER A 12 1.35 -4.87 -1.61
CA SER A 12 0.16 -4.03 -1.42
C SER A 12 -1.15 -4.83 -1.34
N LEU A 13 -1.31 -5.90 -2.12
CA LEU A 13 -2.48 -6.80 -2.03
C LEU A 13 -2.51 -7.61 -0.73
N ILE A 14 -1.35 -8.08 -0.25
CA ILE A 14 -1.24 -8.77 1.04
C ILE A 14 -1.62 -7.81 2.17
N ASN A 15 -1.23 -6.53 2.07
CA ASN A 15 -1.62 -5.50 3.02
C ASN A 15 -3.14 -5.24 2.99
N LEU A 16 -3.74 -5.15 1.79
CA LEU A 16 -5.19 -5.04 1.63
C LEU A 16 -5.90 -6.20 2.33
N ALA A 17 -5.45 -7.45 2.08
CA ALA A 17 -6.01 -8.65 2.68
C ALA A 17 -5.91 -8.66 4.22
N GLY A 18 -4.80 -8.17 4.78
CA GLY A 18 -4.57 -8.12 6.23
C GLY A 18 -5.58 -7.27 6.99
N ASP A 19 -6.06 -6.18 6.39
CA ASP A 19 -7.06 -5.30 7.00
C ASP A 19 -8.44 -5.98 7.11
N PHE A 20 -8.79 -6.85 6.15
CA PHE A 20 -10.06 -7.57 6.15
C PHE A 20 -10.16 -8.67 7.21
N TYR A 21 -9.04 -9.28 7.63
CA TYR A 21 -9.05 -10.39 8.61
C TYR A 21 -9.16 -9.95 10.07
N THR A 22 -9.24 -8.65 10.36
CA THR A 22 -9.42 -8.14 11.73
C THR A 22 -10.88 -8.00 12.17
N PHE A 23 -11.84 -8.40 11.33
CA PHE A 23 -13.27 -8.14 11.53
C PHE A 23 -14.16 -9.40 11.62
N ASP A 24 -13.72 -10.47 12.29
CA ASP A 24 -14.58 -11.62 12.59
C ASP A 24 -15.19 -11.53 14.01
N GLY A 25 -16.24 -10.72 14.14
CA GLY A 25 -17.22 -10.83 15.21
C GLY A 25 -18.34 -11.77 14.80
N VAL A 26 -18.23 -13.06 15.11
CA VAL A 26 -19.25 -14.07 14.79
C VAL A 26 -20.52 -13.82 15.62
N HIS A 27 -21.63 -13.46 14.98
CA HIS A 27 -22.97 -13.59 15.55
C HIS A 27 -23.80 -14.63 14.78
N PRO A 28 -24.50 -15.54 15.49
CA PRO A 28 -25.27 -16.59 14.84
C PRO A 28 -26.67 -16.11 14.42
N GLY A 29 -26.95 -16.24 13.13
CA GLY A 29 -28.19 -16.82 12.59
C GLY A 29 -29.41 -15.92 12.36
N ARG A 30 -29.86 -15.87 11.09
CA ARG A 30 -31.24 -16.18 10.68
C ARG A 30 -31.31 -16.40 9.16
N ASP A 31 -31.92 -17.52 8.78
CA ASP A 31 -32.04 -18.01 7.42
C ASP A 31 -33.04 -17.22 6.58
N GLY A 32 -32.63 -16.90 5.35
CA GLY A 32 -33.48 -16.35 4.31
C GLY A 32 -32.72 -16.37 2.99
N GLU A 33 -33.05 -17.31 2.11
CA GLU A 33 -32.45 -17.46 0.78
C GLU A 33 -32.66 -16.18 -0.05
N ARG A 34 -31.57 -15.49 -0.36
CA ARG A 34 -31.47 -14.51 -1.45
C ARG A 34 -30.34 -14.96 -2.37
N GLU A 35 -30.56 -14.87 -3.68
CA GLU A 35 -29.50 -15.04 -4.68
C GLU A 35 -28.33 -14.12 -4.34
N ALA A 36 -27.18 -14.72 -4.03
CA ALA A 36 -25.99 -14.00 -3.62
C ALA A 36 -25.37 -13.32 -4.85
N ALA A 37 -25.35 -11.98 -4.83
CA ALA A 37 -24.38 -11.21 -5.62
C ALA A 37 -22.96 -11.76 -5.35
N PRO A 38 -22.05 -11.72 -6.34
CA PRO A 38 -20.71 -12.31 -6.20
C PRO A 38 -20.06 -11.83 -4.90
N THR A 39 -19.71 -12.79 -4.04
CA THR A 39 -19.15 -12.50 -2.72
C THR A 39 -17.80 -11.78 -2.86
N ARG A 40 -17.39 -11.02 -1.84
CA ARG A 40 -16.11 -10.28 -1.75
C ARG A 40 -14.88 -11.11 -2.15
N ILE A 41 -14.91 -12.42 -1.90
CA ILE A 41 -13.87 -13.38 -2.28
C ILE A 41 -13.76 -13.53 -3.81
N GLY A 42 -14.86 -13.35 -4.54
CA GLY A 42 -14.93 -13.43 -6.00
C GLY A 42 -14.22 -12.28 -6.72
N GLN A 43 -14.33 -11.04 -6.23
CA GLN A 43 -13.68 -9.87 -6.84
C GLN A 43 -12.17 -9.84 -6.55
N ILE A 44 -11.75 -10.18 -5.32
CA ILE A 44 -10.32 -10.37 -5.00
C ILE A 44 -9.74 -11.55 -5.80
N LYS A 45 -10.48 -12.66 -5.95
CA LYS A 45 -10.06 -13.75 -6.85
C LYS A 45 -9.96 -13.28 -8.29
N PHE A 46 -10.91 -12.48 -8.79
CA PHE A 46 -10.86 -11.96 -10.16
C PHE A 46 -9.63 -11.07 -10.36
N LEU A 47 -9.29 -10.22 -9.39
CA LEU A 47 -8.10 -9.38 -9.43
C LEU A 47 -6.80 -10.20 -9.39
N ILE A 48 -6.73 -11.17 -8.48
CA ILE A 48 -5.61 -12.11 -8.41
C ILE A 48 -5.51 -12.91 -9.71
N THR A 49 -6.62 -13.34 -10.31
CA THR A 49 -6.66 -14.10 -11.57
C THR A 49 -6.21 -13.23 -12.75
N LEU A 50 -6.76 -12.03 -12.93
CA LEU A 50 -6.38 -11.12 -14.02
C LEU A 50 -4.89 -10.76 -13.99
N ILE A 51 -4.32 -10.74 -12.79
CA ILE A 51 -2.91 -10.39 -12.55
C ILE A 51 -2.01 -11.62 -12.66
N LEU A 52 -2.44 -12.78 -12.17
CA LEU A 52 -1.74 -14.06 -12.36
C LEU A 52 -1.74 -14.52 -13.83
N GLU A 53 -2.79 -14.20 -14.59
CA GLU A 53 -2.88 -14.47 -16.04
C GLU A 53 -1.90 -13.60 -16.84
N ASN A 54 -1.64 -12.36 -16.41
CA ASN A 54 -0.59 -11.51 -16.97
C ASN A 54 0.83 -11.86 -16.47
N ILE A 55 0.95 -12.73 -15.45
CA ILE A 55 2.21 -13.13 -14.80
C ILE A 55 2.63 -14.58 -15.15
N GLU A 56 1.95 -15.29 -16.07
CA GLU A 56 2.23 -16.71 -16.38
C GLU A 56 3.69 -17.07 -16.73
N GLY A 57 4.56 -16.08 -17.02
CA GLY A 57 6.01 -16.26 -17.11
C GLY A 57 6.77 -16.51 -15.79
N ILE A 58 6.16 -16.41 -14.60
CA ILE A 58 6.88 -16.45 -13.29
C ILE A 58 6.57 -17.73 -12.46
N LYS A 59 5.83 -18.70 -13.00
CA LYS A 59 5.40 -19.92 -12.25
C LYS A 59 6.53 -20.91 -11.85
N GLN A 60 7.81 -20.67 -12.16
CA GLN A 60 8.88 -21.67 -11.95
C GLN A 60 9.77 -21.52 -10.69
N HIS A 61 9.47 -20.61 -9.74
CA HIS A 61 10.37 -20.39 -8.59
C HIS A 61 9.66 -20.17 -7.25
N VAL A 62 8.86 -21.14 -6.80
CA VAL A 62 8.43 -21.19 -5.38
C VAL A 62 8.59 -22.60 -4.86
N ASP A 63 9.82 -22.93 -4.44
CA ASP A 63 10.09 -24.10 -3.62
C ASP A 63 9.92 -23.74 -2.13
N ASN A 64 9.17 -24.61 -1.45
CA ASN A 64 8.83 -24.54 -0.03
C ASN A 64 10.07 -24.51 0.88
N LYS A 65 10.48 -23.34 1.38
CA LYS A 65 11.40 -23.30 2.54
C LYS A 65 11.54 -21.99 3.32
N PHE A 66 10.45 -21.29 3.68
CA PHE A 66 10.54 -20.23 4.69
C PHE A 66 9.43 -20.31 5.74
N MET A 67 9.77 -20.98 6.85
CA MET A 67 9.10 -20.90 8.16
C MET A 67 10.11 -20.29 9.15
N ILE A 68 10.40 -18.99 9.03
CA ILE A 68 10.93 -18.22 10.17
C ILE A 68 9.80 -18.23 11.18
N LYS A 69 9.92 -18.95 12.32
CA LYS A 69 8.94 -19.03 13.44
C LYS A 69 7.71 -18.12 13.25
N SER A 70 6.78 -18.59 12.42
CA SER A 70 5.91 -17.76 11.59
C SER A 70 4.58 -17.41 12.25
N ASN A 71 4.32 -17.92 13.45
CA ASN A 71 3.00 -17.80 14.06
C ASN A 71 2.73 -16.47 14.80
N GLU A 72 3.76 -15.65 15.06
CA GLU A 72 3.54 -14.32 15.69
C GLU A 72 3.93 -13.13 14.79
N VAL A 73 4.83 -13.30 13.83
CA VAL A 73 5.30 -12.21 12.95
C VAL A 73 4.41 -12.02 11.71
N LEU A 74 3.72 -13.06 11.25
CA LEU A 74 2.85 -12.98 10.06
C LEU A 74 1.47 -12.35 10.30
N LYS A 75 1.21 -11.83 11.52
CA LYS A 75 0.00 -11.04 11.80
C LYS A 75 0.18 -9.54 11.56
N THR A 76 1.35 -9.12 11.09
CA THR A 76 1.69 -7.69 10.92
C THR A 76 2.18 -7.45 9.50
N GLY A 77 1.59 -6.47 8.80
CA GLY A 77 1.99 -6.06 7.45
C GLY A 77 3.49 -5.80 7.36
N PHE A 78 4.12 -6.39 6.35
CA PHE A 78 5.52 -6.20 6.00
C PHE A 78 5.65 -6.06 4.48
N CYS A 79 6.70 -5.37 4.05
CA CYS A 79 7.06 -5.22 2.65
C CYS A 79 8.49 -5.71 2.47
N GLU A 80 8.73 -6.54 1.45
CA GLU A 80 10.04 -7.11 1.17
C GLU A 80 10.45 -6.91 -0.29
N LEU A 81 11.75 -6.74 -0.52
CA LEU A 81 12.35 -6.69 -1.85
C LEU A 81 13.78 -7.24 -1.82
N GLU A 82 14.29 -7.59 -2.99
CA GLU A 82 15.69 -7.99 -3.18
C GLU A 82 16.46 -6.84 -3.85
N ASP A 83 17.66 -6.53 -3.35
CA ASP A 83 18.56 -5.55 -3.98
C ASP A 83 19.40 -6.17 -5.12
N ASP A 84 20.19 -5.35 -5.82
CA ASP A 84 21.02 -5.78 -6.96
C ASP A 84 22.12 -6.80 -6.56
N SER A 85 22.38 -6.92 -5.26
CA SER A 85 23.31 -7.90 -4.68
C SER A 85 22.56 -9.08 -4.04
N ASN A 86 21.29 -9.27 -4.42
CA ASN A 86 20.36 -10.30 -3.95
C ASN A 86 20.13 -10.31 -2.42
N ASN A 87 20.46 -9.22 -1.72
CA ASN A 87 20.16 -9.15 -0.30
C ASN A 87 18.66 -8.90 -0.12
N LEU A 88 18.07 -9.56 0.86
CA LEU A 88 16.66 -9.38 1.19
C LEU A 88 16.50 -8.19 2.14
N TRP A 89 15.72 -7.21 1.71
CA TRP A 89 15.29 -6.09 2.53
C TRP A 89 13.87 -6.32 3.02
N VAL A 90 13.64 -6.09 4.31
CA VAL A 90 12.34 -6.25 4.94
C VAL A 90 12.00 -4.98 5.73
N ALA A 91 10.99 -4.27 5.28
CA ALA A 91 10.34 -3.20 6.02
C ALA A 91 9.18 -3.80 6.82
N CYS A 92 9.19 -3.61 8.12
CA CYS A 92 8.10 -4.04 8.99
C CYS A 92 7.94 -3.07 10.15
N LYS A 93 6.94 -3.32 10.98
CA LYS A 93 6.62 -2.48 12.15
C LYS A 93 7.82 -2.21 13.07
N GLY A 94 8.77 -3.14 13.15
CA GLY A 94 9.99 -3.01 13.96
C GLY A 94 11.08 -2.12 13.35
N GLY A 95 10.95 -1.77 12.06
CA GLY A 95 11.95 -1.01 11.32
C GLY A 95 12.30 -1.65 9.98
N LEU A 96 13.47 -1.29 9.47
CA LEU A 96 14.02 -1.77 8.22
C LEU A 96 15.20 -2.71 8.50
N PHE A 97 15.19 -3.88 7.88
CA PHE A 97 16.20 -4.92 8.09
C PHE A 97 16.76 -5.37 6.74
N LYS A 98 18.05 -5.69 6.70
CA LYS A 98 18.74 -6.28 5.54
C LYS A 98 19.34 -7.62 5.93
N PHE A 99 19.06 -8.64 5.14
CA PHE A 99 19.62 -9.97 5.27
C PHE A 99 20.47 -10.28 4.05
N ASP A 100 21.64 -10.89 4.27
CA ASP A 100 22.50 -11.26 3.15
C ASP A 100 21.85 -12.30 2.22
N ASP A 101 22.25 -12.29 0.94
CA ASP A 101 21.76 -13.27 -0.04
C ASP A 101 22.14 -14.71 0.34
N SER A 102 23.22 -14.87 1.11
CA SER A 102 23.76 -16.19 1.43
C SER A 102 22.68 -17.09 2.03
N SER A 103 22.81 -18.40 1.82
CA SER A 103 21.94 -19.41 2.45
C SER A 103 21.82 -19.26 3.98
N THR A 104 22.66 -18.43 4.61
CA THR A 104 22.66 -18.13 6.03
C THR A 104 21.62 -17.08 6.43
N LYS A 105 21.15 -16.22 5.50
CA LYS A 105 20.21 -15.10 5.72
C LYS A 105 20.51 -14.34 7.02
N LYS A 106 21.77 -13.99 7.20
CA LYS A 106 22.29 -13.27 8.36
C LYS A 106 21.85 -11.81 8.28
N LEU A 107 21.38 -11.28 9.41
CA LEU A 107 21.11 -9.85 9.56
C LEU A 107 22.42 -9.05 9.42
N VAL A 108 22.51 -8.24 8.37
CA VAL A 108 23.70 -7.41 8.07
C VAL A 108 23.46 -5.92 8.28
N PHE A 109 22.20 -5.49 8.30
CA PHE A 109 21.83 -4.11 8.63
C PHE A 109 20.47 -4.08 9.32
N SER A 110 20.30 -3.13 10.24
CA SER A 110 19.03 -2.86 10.90
C SER A 110 18.88 -1.38 11.24
N MET A 111 17.70 -0.84 10.99
CA MET A 111 17.29 0.50 11.37
C MET A 111 15.97 0.38 12.11
N LYS A 112 15.94 0.77 13.40
CA LYS A 112 14.74 0.66 14.22
C LYS A 112 13.71 1.71 13.80
N ASN A 113 12.44 1.34 13.91
CA ASN A 113 11.34 2.27 13.82
C ASN A 113 11.22 3.06 15.13
N ASP A 114 11.32 4.39 15.06
CA ASP A 114 11.21 5.28 16.22
C ASP A 114 9.76 5.52 16.65
N PHE A 115 8.78 5.16 15.80
CA PHE A 115 7.37 5.34 16.10
C PHE A 115 6.84 4.26 17.07
N PRO A 116 5.87 4.60 17.94
CA PRO A 116 5.30 3.64 18.89
C PRO A 116 4.71 2.40 18.20
N LYS A 117 5.05 1.21 18.70
CA LYS A 117 4.57 -0.08 18.20
C LYS A 117 3.05 -0.30 18.30
N LYS A 118 2.23 0.69 18.61
CA LYS A 118 0.78 0.48 18.70
C LYS A 118 0.05 0.86 17.41
N ILE A 119 0.62 1.72 16.56
CA ILE A 119 -0.16 2.39 15.49
C ILE A 119 0.69 2.65 14.23
N ALA A 120 1.64 1.77 13.90
CA ALA A 120 2.48 2.03 12.73
C ALA A 120 1.69 1.84 11.43
N ALA A 121 1.66 2.88 10.58
CA ALA A 121 1.26 2.78 9.19
C ALA A 121 2.16 1.75 8.48
N TYR A 122 1.60 1.05 7.50
CA TYR A 122 2.23 -0.05 6.76
C TYR A 122 3.60 0.39 6.22
N PRO A 123 4.71 -0.10 6.81
CA PRO A 123 6.02 0.27 6.34
C PRO A 123 6.19 -0.27 4.93
N GLN A 124 6.63 0.59 4.01
CA GLN A 124 6.84 0.21 2.62
C GLN A 124 8.28 0.47 2.24
N ILE A 125 8.78 -0.39 1.36
CA ILE A 125 10.09 -0.25 0.76
C ILE A 125 9.97 -0.44 -0.75
N LEU A 126 10.59 0.45 -1.52
CA LEU A 126 10.76 0.33 -2.96
C LEU A 126 12.25 0.38 -3.31
N LEU A 127 12.63 -0.29 -4.40
CA LEU A 127 13.97 -0.21 -4.98
C LEU A 127 13.88 0.52 -6.32
N TYR A 128 14.67 1.57 -6.46
CA TYR A 128 14.82 2.32 -7.70
C TYR A 128 16.29 2.50 -8.03
N LYS A 129 16.74 1.85 -9.11
CA LYS A 129 18.17 1.73 -9.43
C LYS A 129 18.88 1.18 -8.17
N SER A 130 19.86 1.90 -7.63
CA SER A 130 20.57 1.50 -6.41
C SER A 130 20.15 2.28 -5.15
N LYS A 131 18.94 2.89 -5.17
CA LYS A 131 18.37 3.62 -4.05
C LYS A 131 17.16 2.88 -3.49
N LEU A 132 17.06 2.85 -2.16
CA LEU A 132 15.94 2.32 -1.41
C LEU A 132 15.07 3.47 -0.95
N ILE A 133 13.77 3.37 -1.21
CA ILE A 133 12.77 4.35 -0.78
C ILE A 133 12.00 3.68 0.33
N TYR A 134 12.10 4.23 1.53
CA TYR A 134 11.53 3.66 2.74
C TYR A 134 10.57 4.65 3.38
N VAL A 135 9.34 4.19 3.63
CA VAL A 135 8.37 4.93 4.44
C VAL A 135 7.98 4.12 5.66
N THR A 136 7.90 4.81 6.78
CA THR A 136 7.44 4.27 8.06
C THR A 136 6.86 5.41 8.87
N GLY A 137 5.89 5.14 9.73
CA GLY A 137 5.33 6.18 10.59
C GLY A 137 4.09 5.69 11.28
N ASP A 138 3.28 6.61 11.76
CA ASP A 138 1.93 6.33 12.24
C ASP A 138 0.87 6.93 11.31
N SER A 139 -0.38 7.05 11.78
CA SER A 139 -1.47 7.61 10.97
C SER A 139 -1.42 9.13 10.81
N GLU A 140 -0.54 9.82 11.53
CA GLU A 140 -0.43 11.28 11.54
C GLU A 140 0.83 11.77 10.86
N LEU A 141 1.94 11.05 11.06
CA LEU A 141 3.24 11.47 10.62
C LEU A 141 4.02 10.29 10.06
N ILE A 142 4.36 10.40 8.79
CA ILE A 142 5.14 9.44 8.04
C ILE A 142 6.55 10.00 7.88
N GLN A 143 7.53 9.19 8.20
CA GLN A 143 8.92 9.41 7.87
C GLN A 143 9.21 8.81 6.49
N PHE A 144 9.66 9.66 5.59
CA PHE A 144 10.09 9.30 4.24
C PHE A 144 11.61 9.38 4.18
N ARG A 145 12.26 8.29 3.76
CA ARG A 145 13.72 8.19 3.64
C ARG A 145 14.12 7.63 2.29
N ILE A 146 15.21 8.15 1.75
CA ILE A 146 15.93 7.53 0.64
C ILE A 146 17.29 7.09 1.18
N LEU A 147 17.61 5.83 0.97
CA LEU A 147 18.85 5.21 1.40
C LEU A 147 19.63 4.66 0.21
N ASP A 148 20.93 4.54 0.34
CA ASP A 148 21.71 3.67 -0.54
C ASP A 148 21.55 2.18 -0.11
N GLN A 149 22.08 1.25 -0.92
CA GLN A 149 22.07 -0.19 -0.60
C GLN A 149 22.99 -0.56 0.59
N SER A 150 23.78 0.35 1.14
CA SER A 150 24.52 0.13 2.39
C SER A 150 23.72 0.56 3.63
N GLY A 151 22.55 1.19 3.42
CA GLY A 151 21.70 1.71 4.48
C GLY A 151 22.09 3.12 4.94
N ASN A 152 22.95 3.83 4.21
CA ASN A 152 23.23 5.24 4.46
C ASN A 152 22.03 6.07 3.99
N ILE A 153 21.61 7.03 4.81
CA ILE A 153 20.48 7.92 4.49
C ILE A 153 21.00 9.05 3.60
N GLU A 154 20.46 9.15 2.39
CA GLU A 154 20.73 10.25 1.45
C GLU A 154 19.71 11.38 1.60
N HIS A 155 18.46 11.04 1.91
CA HIS A 155 17.38 12.01 2.16
C HIS A 155 16.49 11.54 3.29
N SER A 156 15.99 12.50 4.07
CA SER A 156 14.99 12.26 5.10
C SER A 156 14.05 13.44 5.20
N SER A 157 12.75 13.17 5.16
CA SER A 157 11.69 14.16 5.40
C SER A 157 10.56 13.54 6.20
N PHE A 158 9.63 14.39 6.64
CA PHE A 158 8.38 13.97 7.23
C PHE A 158 7.23 14.40 6.34
N ILE A 159 6.20 13.56 6.28
CA ILE A 159 4.99 13.72 5.49
C ILE A 159 3.83 13.58 6.47
N GLU A 160 3.03 14.62 6.58
CA GLU A 160 1.82 14.59 7.41
C GLU A 160 0.76 13.65 6.79
N GLY A 161 -0.17 13.15 7.59
CA GLY A 161 -1.27 12.30 7.14
C GLY A 161 -0.88 10.84 6.91
N LYS A 162 -1.88 10.02 6.60
CA LYS A 162 -1.73 8.57 6.50
C LYS A 162 -1.37 8.18 5.07
N VAL A 163 -0.10 7.80 4.84
CA VAL A 163 0.33 7.22 3.57
C VAL A 163 -0.17 5.78 3.45
N GLN A 164 -0.82 5.48 2.34
CA GLN A 164 -1.40 4.15 2.08
C GLN A 164 -0.56 3.36 1.09
N SER A 165 -0.04 3.98 0.03
CA SER A 165 0.74 3.30 -1.00
C SER A 165 1.76 4.21 -1.69
N LEU A 166 2.80 3.60 -2.22
CA LEU A 166 3.84 4.24 -3.02
C LEU A 166 4.05 3.51 -4.35
N ALA A 167 4.36 4.27 -5.40
CA ALA A 167 4.87 3.76 -6.67
C ALA A 167 5.97 4.68 -7.22
N ILE A 168 6.86 4.13 -8.05
CA ILE A 168 7.90 4.91 -8.73
C ILE A 168 8.07 4.46 -10.19
N THR A 169 8.09 5.43 -11.13
CA THR A 169 8.30 5.16 -12.56
C THR A 169 9.76 4.87 -12.88
N LYS A 170 10.05 4.36 -14.08
CA LYS A 170 11.45 4.19 -14.53
C LYS A 170 12.19 5.53 -14.62
N GLN A 171 11.47 6.60 -14.91
CA GLN A 171 11.97 7.95 -15.05
C GLN A 171 12.34 8.56 -13.70
N GLY A 172 11.71 8.08 -12.61
CA GLY A 172 11.99 8.53 -11.25
C GLY A 172 10.85 9.33 -10.62
N ASP A 173 9.69 9.42 -11.28
CA ASP A 173 8.50 10.04 -10.71
C ASP A 173 7.94 9.17 -9.60
N LEU A 174 7.78 9.77 -8.43
CA LEU A 174 7.21 9.16 -7.24
C LEU A 174 5.74 9.49 -7.13
N PHE A 175 4.92 8.47 -6.87
CA PHE A 175 3.50 8.61 -6.60
C PHE A 175 3.19 8.07 -5.21
N MET A 176 2.30 8.75 -4.50
CA MET A 176 1.93 8.41 -3.14
C MET A 176 0.44 8.63 -2.93
N THR A 177 -0.27 7.64 -2.40
CA THR A 177 -1.63 7.86 -1.89
C THR A 177 -1.59 8.22 -0.42
N LYS A 178 -2.36 9.24 -0.05
CA LYS A 178 -2.42 9.77 1.29
C LYS A 178 -3.84 10.17 1.65
N GLN A 179 -4.26 9.83 2.87
CA GLN A 179 -5.46 10.38 3.50
C GLN A 179 -5.06 11.52 4.44
N MET A 180 -5.66 12.69 4.22
CA MET A 180 -5.54 13.82 5.14
C MET A 180 -6.45 13.60 6.35
N LYS A 181 -6.02 14.05 7.53
CA LYS A 181 -6.95 14.18 8.66
C LYS A 181 -7.85 15.40 8.42
N PRO A 182 -9.14 15.36 8.81
CA PRO A 182 -9.96 16.55 8.85
C PRO A 182 -9.25 17.55 9.76
N SER A 183 -8.94 18.74 9.24
CA SER A 183 -8.39 19.79 10.08
C SER A 183 -9.42 20.13 11.17
N GLU A 184 -8.97 20.42 12.40
CA GLU A 184 -9.89 20.82 13.49
C GLU A 184 -10.72 22.06 13.12
N GLN A 185 -10.26 22.86 12.17
CA GLN A 185 -10.94 24.08 11.71
C GLN A 185 -12.07 23.83 10.72
N THR A 186 -12.10 22.70 10.01
CA THR A 186 -13.17 22.38 9.03
C THR A 186 -14.43 21.76 9.64
N GLN A 187 -14.51 21.67 10.97
CA GLN A 187 -15.67 21.08 11.67
C GLN A 187 -16.91 21.97 11.76
N THR A 188 -16.86 23.24 11.33
CA THR A 188 -18.01 24.14 11.45
C THR A 188 -19.11 23.88 10.42
N ASP A 189 -18.77 23.18 9.34
CA ASP A 189 -19.69 22.97 8.24
C ASP A 189 -20.34 21.60 8.42
N SER A 190 -21.66 21.62 8.54
CA SER A 190 -22.52 20.47 8.85
C SER A 190 -22.53 19.38 7.76
N SER A 191 -21.68 19.51 6.73
CA SER A 191 -21.46 18.50 5.69
C SER A 191 -20.61 17.30 6.15
N GLY A 192 -20.16 17.27 7.41
CA GLY A 192 -19.45 16.11 7.97
C GLY A 192 -18.16 15.86 7.20
N GLY A 193 -17.16 16.73 7.42
CA GLY A 193 -15.89 16.76 6.69
C GLY A 193 -15.40 15.37 6.28
N MET A 194 -15.59 15.04 5.00
CA MET A 194 -15.10 13.79 4.45
C MET A 194 -13.59 13.86 4.31
N ASP A 195 -12.92 12.73 4.58
CA ASP A 195 -11.47 12.63 4.46
C ASP A 195 -11.09 12.72 2.98
N GLU A 196 -10.47 13.83 2.57
CA GLU A 196 -9.93 13.96 1.21
C GLU A 196 -8.80 12.94 1.01
N SER A 197 -8.93 12.14 -0.06
CA SER A 197 -7.89 11.22 -0.52
C SER A 197 -7.15 11.83 -1.69
N ILE A 198 -5.82 11.88 -1.58
CA ILE A 198 -4.98 12.58 -2.55
C ILE A 198 -3.88 11.64 -3.04
N ILE A 199 -3.68 11.61 -4.35
CA ILE A 199 -2.47 11.12 -5.00
C ILE A 199 -1.51 12.29 -5.11
N TRP A 200 -0.38 12.20 -4.41
CA TRP A 200 0.72 13.15 -4.51
C TRP A 200 1.76 12.63 -5.49
N ARG A 201 2.44 13.56 -6.17
CA ARG A 201 3.56 13.29 -7.06
C ARG A 201 4.80 14.07 -6.65
N SER A 202 5.96 13.45 -6.75
CA SER A 202 7.26 14.11 -6.65
C SER A 202 8.26 13.45 -7.61
N HIS A 203 9.53 13.80 -7.53
CA HIS A 203 10.60 13.17 -8.30
C HIS A 203 11.72 12.72 -7.36
N ILE A 204 12.36 11.59 -7.66
CA ILE A 204 13.42 11.00 -6.82
C ILE A 204 14.62 11.93 -6.61
N ASP A 205 14.90 12.81 -7.58
CA ASP A 205 15.97 13.81 -7.48
C ASP A 205 15.56 15.05 -6.65
N PHE A 206 14.25 15.27 -6.46
CA PHE A 206 13.70 16.40 -5.69
C PHE A 206 12.61 15.92 -4.71
N PRO A 207 12.92 14.99 -3.78
CA PRO A 207 11.94 14.24 -2.98
C PRO A 207 11.18 15.06 -1.92
N SER A 208 11.37 16.38 -1.90
CA SER A 208 10.67 17.32 -1.04
C SER A 208 9.60 18.13 -1.79
N ALA A 209 9.64 18.15 -3.12
CA ALA A 209 8.70 18.90 -3.95
C ALA A 209 7.50 18.01 -4.29
N TRP A 210 6.58 17.89 -3.34
CA TRP A 210 5.35 17.12 -3.51
C TRP A 210 4.25 18.04 -4.04
N ASP A 211 3.66 17.66 -5.17
CA ASP A 211 2.52 18.33 -5.78
C ASP A 211 1.31 17.40 -5.79
N GLU A 212 0.11 17.97 -5.69
CA GLU A 212 -1.13 17.23 -5.90
C GLU A 212 -1.23 16.76 -7.35
N PHE A 213 -1.45 15.47 -7.55
CA PHE A 213 -1.65 14.86 -8.86
C PHE A 213 -3.12 14.57 -9.15
N SER A 214 -3.84 14.03 -8.15
CA SER A 214 -5.28 13.77 -8.21
C SER A 214 -5.87 13.76 -6.81
N SER A 215 -7.13 14.16 -6.68
CA SER A 215 -7.88 14.19 -5.41
C SER A 215 -9.29 13.63 -5.60
N SER A 216 -9.82 13.00 -4.55
CA SER A 216 -11.21 12.56 -4.44
C SER A 216 -11.73 12.79 -3.02
N PHE A 217 -13.01 13.15 -2.89
CA PHE A 217 -13.64 13.49 -1.61
C PHE A 217 -14.49 12.36 -1.04
N ASP A 218 -15.11 11.55 -1.89
CA ASP A 218 -16.01 10.47 -1.50
C ASP A 218 -15.32 9.09 -1.56
N GLU A 219 -14.10 9.07 -2.09
CA GLU A 219 -13.36 7.85 -2.41
C GLU A 219 -11.96 7.89 -1.80
N CYS A 220 -11.43 6.71 -1.56
CA CYS A 220 -10.12 6.49 -0.99
C CYS A 220 -9.22 5.78 -2.00
N PHE A 221 -8.10 6.40 -2.36
CA PHE A 221 -7.03 5.77 -3.12
C PHE A 221 -6.20 4.85 -2.22
N GLN A 222 -6.51 3.56 -2.17
CA GLN A 222 -5.88 2.66 -1.21
C GLN A 222 -4.50 2.16 -1.65
N CYS A 223 -4.36 1.75 -2.91
CA CYS A 223 -3.18 1.08 -3.43
C CYS A 223 -2.80 1.63 -4.80
N LEU A 224 -1.50 1.77 -5.04
CA LEU A 224 -0.91 2.14 -6.33
C LEU A 224 -0.09 0.99 -6.90
N CYS A 225 -0.10 0.85 -8.22
CA CYS A 225 0.98 0.22 -8.98
C CYS A 225 1.08 0.81 -10.37
N LEU A 226 2.19 0.53 -11.05
CA LEU A 226 2.36 0.87 -12.45
C LEU A 226 1.97 -0.33 -13.31
N LEU A 227 1.07 -0.10 -14.26
CA LEU A 227 0.78 -1.06 -15.33
C LEU A 227 1.87 -1.02 -16.40
N ASP A 228 2.33 0.18 -16.70
CA ASP A 228 3.42 0.47 -17.63
C ASP A 228 4.11 1.79 -17.23
N ASP A 229 4.98 2.32 -18.10
CA ASP A 229 5.74 3.54 -17.81
C ASP A 229 4.88 4.82 -17.85
N GLU A 230 3.64 4.74 -18.34
CA GLU A 230 2.76 5.88 -18.58
C GLU A 230 1.38 5.72 -17.90
N THR A 231 1.15 4.63 -17.18
CA THR A 231 -0.16 4.27 -16.61
C THR A 231 -0.03 3.79 -15.18
N LEU A 232 -0.66 4.54 -14.27
CA LEU A 232 -0.81 4.19 -12.86
C LEU A 232 -2.16 3.48 -12.67
N ALA A 233 -2.16 2.26 -12.15
CA ALA A 233 -3.37 1.61 -11.65
C ALA A 233 -3.56 1.94 -10.17
N VAL A 234 -4.80 2.31 -9.82
CA VAL A 234 -5.16 2.73 -8.47
C VAL A 234 -6.36 1.92 -8.02
N SER A 235 -6.25 1.30 -6.84
CA SER A 235 -7.41 0.74 -6.16
C SER A 235 -8.18 1.87 -5.48
N VAL A 236 -9.44 2.02 -5.86
CA VAL A 236 -10.35 3.03 -5.33
C VAL A 236 -11.42 2.30 -4.52
N ALA A 237 -11.70 2.81 -3.33
CA ALA A 237 -12.76 2.31 -2.47
C ALA A 237 -13.64 3.49 -2.05
N SER A 238 -14.95 3.35 -2.15
CA SER A 238 -15.85 4.31 -1.51
C SER A 238 -15.58 4.32 -0.01
N ILE A 239 -15.34 5.49 0.56
CA ILE A 239 -15.26 5.60 2.02
C ILE A 239 -16.65 5.20 2.55
N PRO A 240 -16.77 4.23 3.47
CA PRO A 240 -18.07 3.79 3.92
C PRO A 240 -18.82 4.98 4.53
N VAL A 241 -19.79 5.51 3.79
CA VAL A 241 -20.59 6.71 4.13
C VAL A 241 -21.42 6.50 5.41
N ASN A 242 -21.44 5.28 5.97
CA ASN A 242 -22.30 4.99 7.11
C ASN A 242 -21.84 3.82 8.00
N ILE A 243 -20.76 4.00 8.77
CA ILE A 243 -20.53 3.16 9.97
C ILE A 243 -21.62 3.39 11.05
N TYR A 244 -22.38 4.49 10.95
CA TYR A 244 -23.43 4.84 11.92
C TYR A 244 -24.87 4.54 11.47
N SER A 245 -25.11 4.04 10.26
CA SER A 245 -26.46 3.55 9.91
C SER A 245 -26.71 2.26 10.67
N LYS A 246 -27.41 2.36 11.79
CA LYS A 246 -27.95 1.25 12.59
C LYS A 246 -28.93 0.35 11.82
N PHE A 247 -29.06 0.51 10.51
CA PHE A 247 -30.00 -0.21 9.68
C PHE A 247 -29.28 -1.29 8.87
N SER A 248 -29.52 -2.55 9.26
CA SER A 248 -29.33 -3.80 8.50
C SER A 248 -27.96 -4.52 8.48
N GLY A 249 -26.96 -4.09 9.25
CA GLY A 249 -25.78 -4.93 9.54
C GLY A 249 -24.94 -5.35 8.33
N THR A 250 -25.13 -4.71 7.18
CA THR A 250 -24.39 -4.97 5.94
C THR A 250 -23.86 -3.65 5.41
N SER A 251 -22.55 -3.43 5.56
CA SER A 251 -21.84 -2.39 4.81
C SER A 251 -21.52 -2.93 3.42
N ILE A 252 -22.01 -2.24 2.40
CA ILE A 252 -21.57 -2.45 1.01
C ILE A 252 -20.43 -1.45 0.79
N CYS A 253 -19.25 -1.96 0.48
CA CYS A 253 -18.15 -1.18 -0.05
C CYS A 253 -18.08 -1.53 -1.53
N ASP A 254 -18.18 -0.54 -2.39
CA ASP A 254 -17.88 -0.70 -3.80
C ASP A 254 -16.40 -0.38 -3.97
N ASP A 255 -15.60 -1.41 -4.26
CA ASP A 255 -14.18 -1.29 -4.55
C ASP A 255 -13.98 -1.54 -6.05
N TRP A 256 -13.18 -0.70 -6.71
CA TRP A 256 -12.84 -0.86 -8.13
C TRP A 256 -11.42 -0.41 -8.44
N ILE A 257 -10.99 -0.58 -9.69
CA ILE A 257 -9.66 -0.17 -10.16
C ILE A 257 -9.80 0.87 -11.23
N GLU A 258 -9.05 1.96 -11.06
CA GLU A 258 -8.92 3.04 -12.02
C GLU A 258 -7.55 2.97 -12.70
N SER A 259 -7.52 3.37 -13.97
CA SER A 259 -6.28 3.56 -14.72
C SER A 259 -6.06 5.04 -15.01
N ILE A 260 -4.97 5.59 -14.50
CA ILE A 260 -4.65 7.01 -14.62
C ILE A 260 -3.46 7.18 -15.55
N LYS A 261 -3.64 7.95 -16.62
CA LYS A 261 -2.56 8.28 -17.56
C LYS A 261 -1.63 9.35 -16.98
N LEU A 262 -0.33 9.11 -17.09
CA LEU A 262 0.73 9.98 -16.56
C LEU A 262 1.11 11.12 -17.52
N ASN A 263 0.36 11.33 -18.60
CA ASN A 263 0.59 12.37 -19.61
C ASN A 263 0.09 13.77 -19.19
N GLY A 264 -0.35 13.93 -17.93
CA GLY A 264 -0.89 15.18 -17.41
C GLY A 264 -2.38 15.40 -17.68
N SER A 265 -3.09 14.44 -18.30
CA SER A 265 -4.55 14.47 -18.31
C SER A 265 -5.07 14.40 -16.87
N ARG A 266 -6.00 15.29 -16.51
CA ARG A 266 -6.67 15.22 -15.22
C ARG A 266 -7.47 13.92 -15.16
N TRP A 267 -7.37 13.21 -14.04
CA TRP A 267 -8.25 12.08 -13.77
C TRP A 267 -9.70 12.58 -13.67
N THR A 268 -10.60 11.89 -14.36
CA THR A 268 -12.04 12.08 -14.26
C THR A 268 -12.63 10.68 -14.10
N PRO A 269 -13.46 10.43 -13.07
CA PRO A 269 -14.15 9.15 -12.96
C PRO A 269 -14.97 8.92 -14.25
N GLU A 270 -14.97 7.68 -14.76
CA GLU A 270 -15.86 7.32 -15.87
C GLU A 270 -17.32 7.39 -15.36
N GLU A 271 -18.20 8.06 -16.12
CA GLU A 271 -19.65 8.15 -15.84
C GLU A 271 -20.40 6.84 -16.12
#